data_AF-A0AAW5MVF2-F1
#
_entry.id   AF-A0AAW5MVF2-F1
#
_cell.length_a   1.000
_cell.length_b   1.000
_cell.length_c   1.000
_cell.angle_alpha   90.00
_cell.angle_beta   90.00
_cell.angle_gamma   90.00
#
_symmetry.space_group_name_H-M   'P 1'
#
loop_
_entity.id
_entity.type
_entity.pdbx_description
1 polymer ?
#
loop_
_entity_poly.entity_id
_entity_poly.type
_entity_poly.pdbx_seq_one_letter_code
_entity_poly.pdbx_strand_id
1 'polypeptide(L)' 'HQHPTGVVLTAERRGALVDWLRAHDAVAIEDDYDAEYRYDRAAVGALQGLDPDRVVYAGSSSKTLAPALRLGWMAVPAA' A
#
# COMPACT_ATOMS: atom_id res chain seq x y z
N HIS A 1 -4.44 2.32 -5.68
CA HIS A 1 -5.20 3.59 -5.81
C HIS A 1 -6.23 3.71 -4.69
N GLN A 2 -6.81 4.89 -4.39
CA GLN A 2 -7.95 4.94 -3.45
C GLN A 2 -9.20 4.38 -4.14
N HIS A 3 -9.87 3.42 -3.52
CA HIS A 3 -11.17 2.94 -3.98
C HIS A 3 -12.32 3.52 -3.13
N PRO A 4 -13.39 4.09 -3.72
CA PRO A 4 -13.72 4.13 -5.15
C PRO A 4 -13.27 5.41 -5.90
N THR A 5 -12.67 6.39 -5.22
CA THR A 5 -12.47 7.73 -5.79
C THR A 5 -11.35 7.83 -6.83
N GLY A 6 -10.48 6.82 -6.92
CA GLY A 6 -9.33 6.79 -7.83
C GLY A 6 -8.17 7.70 -7.42
N VAL A 7 -8.30 8.47 -6.34
CA VAL A 7 -7.27 9.45 -5.93
C VAL A 7 -5.96 8.75 -5.56
N VAL A 8 -4.85 9.36 -5.96
CA VAL A 8 -3.49 8.92 -5.58
C VAL A 8 -3.00 9.75 -4.39
N LEU A 9 -2.41 9.10 -3.39
CA LEU A 9 -1.77 9.78 -2.27
C LEU A 9 -0.47 10.46 -2.75
N THR A 10 -0.39 11.78 -2.61
CA THR A 10 0.78 12.57 -3.05
C THR A 10 2.01 12.26 -2.20
N ALA A 11 3.21 12.47 -2.75
CA ALA A 11 4.47 12.23 -2.03
C ALA A 11 4.53 12.98 -0.68
N GLU A 12 4.08 14.23 -0.66
CA GLU A 12 3.98 15.05 0.57
C GLU A 12 3.08 14.39 1.62
N ARG A 13 1.87 13.96 1.24
CA ARG A 13 0.93 13.31 2.17
C ARG A 13 1.42 11.95 2.63
N ARG A 14 2.18 11.23 1.81
CA ARG A 14 2.83 9.96 2.19
C ARG A 14 3.90 10.20 3.26
N GLY A 15 4.73 11.22 3.10
CA GLY A 15 5.71 11.63 4.12
C GLY A 15 5.02 12.03 5.43
N ALA A 16 4.02 12.90 5.34
CA ALA A 16 3.26 13.35 6.52
C ALA A 16 2.57 12.19 7.27
N LEU A 17 2.06 11.19 6.55
CA LEU A 17 1.49 9.99 7.16
C LEU A 17 2.57 9.20 7.92
N VAL A 18 3.73 8.96 7.33
CA VAL A 18 4.83 8.24 7.98
C VAL A 18 5.31 8.98 9.25
N ASP A 19 5.46 10.29 9.17
CA ASP A 19 5.84 11.11 10.33
C ASP A 19 4.78 11.03 11.44
N TRP A 20 3.50 11.05 11.07
CA TRP A 20 2.40 10.86 12.02
C TRP A 20 2.45 9.48 12.68
N LEU A 21 2.69 8.40 11.92
CA LEU A 21 2.81 7.05 12.46
C LEU A 21 3.94 6.94 13.48
N ARG A 22 5.10 7.53 13.18
CA ARG A 22 6.26 7.58 14.09
C ARG A 22 5.94 8.34 15.37
N ALA A 23 5.28 9.49 15.26
CA ALA A 23 4.97 10.34 16.41
C ALA A 23 3.96 9.72 17.38
N HIS A 24 3.11 8.79 16.91
CA HIS A 24 2.03 8.20 17.70
C HIS A 24 2.25 6.73 18.04
N ASP A 25 3.42 6.19 17.71
CA ASP A 25 3.71 4.76 17.75
C ASP A 25 2.62 3.90 17.08
N ALA A 26 2.15 4.37 15.91
CA ALA A 26 1.04 3.77 15.19
C ALA A 26 1.54 2.93 14.00
N VAL A 27 0.63 2.10 13.48
CA VAL A 27 0.82 1.25 12.31
C VAL A 27 -0.23 1.58 11.27
N ALA A 28 0.16 1.61 9.99
CA ALA A 28 -0.75 1.69 8.86
C ALA A 28 -0.86 0.35 8.14
N ILE A 29 -2.03 0.09 7.55
CA ILE A 29 -2.24 -0.99 6.59
C ILE A 29 -2.34 -0.35 5.21
N GLU A 30 -1.41 -0.69 4.33
CA GLU A 30 -1.46 -0.35 2.91
C GLU A 30 -2.16 -1.49 2.15
N ASP A 31 -3.39 -1.25 1.73
CA ASP A 31 -4.14 -2.15 0.84
C ASP A 31 -3.82 -1.84 -0.62
N ASP A 32 -2.89 -2.60 -1.21
CA ASP A 32 -2.43 -2.43 -2.59
C ASP A 32 -3.08 -3.47 -3.52
N TYR A 33 -4.37 -3.26 -3.79
CA TYR A 33 -5.22 -4.21 -4.52
C TYR A 33 -5.11 -4.14 -6.06
N ASP A 34 -4.51 -3.07 -6.61
CA ASP A 34 -4.43 -2.81 -8.05
C ASP A 34 -3.11 -2.19 -8.53
N ALA A 35 -2.02 -2.39 -7.78
CA ALA A 35 -0.71 -1.81 -8.07
C ALA A 35 -0.23 -2.09 -9.50
N GLU A 36 -0.58 -3.25 -10.05
CA GLU A 36 -0.16 -3.73 -11.37
C GLU A 36 -0.88 -3.02 -12.52
N TYR A 37 -2.00 -2.35 -12.25
CA TYR A 37 -2.80 -1.66 -13.26
C TYR A 37 -2.48 -0.17 -13.28
N ARG A 38 -1.33 0.18 -13.88
CA ARG A 38 -0.92 1.55 -14.17
C ARG A 38 -0.67 1.69 -15.67
N TYR A 39 -1.48 2.50 -16.35
CA TYR A 39 -1.50 2.57 -17.81
C TYR A 39 -0.72 3.77 -18.37
N ASP A 40 -0.65 4.87 -17.63
CA ASP A 40 -0.20 6.18 -18.11
C ASP A 40 1.06 6.70 -17.37
N ARG A 41 1.52 6.03 -16.31
CA ARG A 41 2.62 6.52 -15.45
C ARG A 41 3.47 5.38 -14.90
N ALA A 42 4.72 5.71 -14.56
CA ALA A 42 5.60 4.83 -13.80
C ALA A 42 4.94 4.41 -12.47
N ALA A 43 5.19 3.17 -12.06
CA ALA A 43 4.69 2.65 -10.80
C ALA A 43 5.15 3.55 -9.63
N VAL A 44 4.19 4.05 -8.85
CA VAL A 44 4.50 4.65 -7.55
C VAL A 44 4.83 3.50 -6.63
N GLY A 45 6.07 3.45 -6.11
CA GLY A 45 6.46 2.41 -5.17
C GLY A 45 5.57 2.42 -3.92
N ALA A 46 5.34 1.25 -3.34
CA ALA A 46 4.50 1.05 -2.15
C ALA A 46 4.90 1.98 -0.98
N LEU A 47 3.91 2.41 -0.18
CA LEU A 47 4.09 3.14 1.08
C LEU A 47 4.95 2.33 2.06
N GLN A 48 4.84 1.00 2.03
CA GLN A 48 5.65 0.10 2.84
C GLN A 48 7.15 0.34 2.69
N GLY A 49 7.61 0.74 1.50
CA GLY A 49 9.02 1.06 1.27
C GLY A 49 9.53 2.32 2.01
N LEU A 50 8.63 3.16 2.54
CA LEU A 50 9.01 4.35 3.31
C LEU A 50 9.26 4.07 4.80
N ASP A 51 8.54 3.10 5.38
CA ASP A 51 8.70 2.70 6.77
C ASP A 51 8.24 1.24 6.99
N PRO A 52 9.12 0.25 6.71
CA PRO A 52 8.80 -1.18 6.82
C PRO A 52 8.39 -1.63 8.23
N ASP A 53 8.78 -0.89 9.26
CA ASP A 53 8.51 -1.24 10.66
C ASP A 53 7.11 -0.77 11.10
N ARG A 54 6.48 0.12 10.33
CA ARG A 54 5.19 0.76 10.70
C ARG A 54 4.13 0.65 9.62
N VAL A 55 4.45 0.16 8.44
CA VAL A 55 3.50 0.02 7.34
C VAL A 55 3.40 -1.46 6.96
N VAL A 56 2.26 -2.06 7.28
CA VAL A 56 1.90 -3.41 6.83
C VAL A 56 1.41 -3.32 5.39
N TYR A 57 2.11 -3.97 4.48
CA TYR A 57 1.66 -4.09 3.08
C TYR A 57 0.70 -5.27 2.95
N ALA A 58 -0.43 -5.08 2.30
CA ALA A 58 -1.38 -6.12 1.91
C ALA A 58 -1.53 -6.15 0.39
N GLY A 59 -1.14 -7.28 -0.22
CA GLY A 59 -1.23 -7.51 -1.66
C GLY A 59 -2.21 -8.62 -2.02
N SER A 60 -2.69 -8.61 -3.25
CA SER A 60 -3.58 -9.66 -3.77
C SER A 60 -3.35 -9.96 -5.24
N SER A 61 -3.52 -11.22 -5.64
CA SER A 61 -3.60 -11.61 -7.05
C SER A 61 -5.03 -11.71 -7.57
N SER A 62 -6.02 -11.27 -6.78
CA SER A 62 -7.44 -11.35 -7.14
C SER A 62 -7.77 -10.61 -8.42
N LYS A 63 -7.04 -9.53 -8.74
CA LYS A 63 -7.28 -8.74 -9.94
C LYS A 63 -6.39 -9.15 -11.11
N THR A 64 -5.21 -9.72 -10.84
CA THR A 64 -4.17 -10.01 -11.84
C THR A 64 -4.12 -11.46 -12.31
N LEU A 65 -4.56 -12.43 -11.51
CA LEU A 65 -4.50 -13.86 -11.84
C LEU A 65 -5.90 -14.47 -12.00
N ALA A 66 -6.64 -14.65 -10.90
CA ALA A 66 -7.99 -15.19 -10.92
C ALA A 66 -8.73 -14.81 -9.62
N PRO A 67 -9.85 -14.05 -9.68
CA PRO A 67 -10.61 -13.68 -8.49
C PRO A 67 -11.06 -14.87 -7.64
N ALA A 68 -11.35 -16.01 -8.27
CA ALA A 68 -11.80 -17.23 -7.60
C ALA A 68 -10.71 -17.91 -6.76
N LEU A 69 -9.43 -17.64 -7.01
CA LEU A 69 -8.33 -18.23 -6.25
C LEU A 69 -8.22 -17.65 -4.84
N ARG A 70 -8.69 -16.42 -4.62
CA ARG A 70 -8.67 -15.72 -3.33
C ARG A 70 -7.28 -15.70 -2.68
N LEU A 71 -6.23 -15.50 -3.47
CA LEU A 71 -4.85 -15.43 -2.99
C LEU A 71 -4.47 -13.98 -2.65
N GLY A 72 -3.94 -13.80 -1.44
CA GLY A 72 -3.37 -12.55 -0.95
C GLY A 72 -2.24 -12.84 0.05
N TRP A 73 -1.46 -11.81 0.35
CA TRP A 73 -0.32 -11.90 1.25
C TRP A 73 -0.16 -10.59 2.01
N MET A 74 0.59 -10.64 3.11
CA MET A 74 1.00 -9.45 3.85
C MET A 74 2.49 -9.46 4.11
N ALA A 75 3.14 -8.30 4.02
CA ALA A 75 4.46 -8.07 4.59
C ALA A 75 4.26 -7.30 5.90
N VAL A 76 4.59 -7.95 7.01
CA VAL A 76 4.42 -7.41 8.37
C VAL A 76 5.78 -7.00 8.96
N PRO A 77 5.83 -5.99 9.85
CA PRO A 77 7.04 -5.62 10.57
C PRO A 77 7.70 -6.81 11.27
N ALA A 78 9.03 -6.79 11.37
CA ALA A 78 9.76 -7.76 12.16
C ALA A 78 9.49 -7.53 13.67
N ALA A 79 9.42 -8.61 14.44
CA ALA A 79 9.20 -8.59 15.89
C ALA A 79 10.43 -8.06 16.66
#